data_AF-A0A925LG03-F1
#
_entry.id   AF-A0A925LG03-F1
#
_cell.length_a   1.000
_cell.length_b   1.000
_cell.length_c   1.000
_cell.angle_alpha   90.00
_cell.angle_beta   90.00
_cell.angle_gamma   90.00
#
_symmetry.space_group_name_H-M   'P 1'
#
loop_
_entity.id
_entity.type
_entity.pdbx_description
1 polymer ?
#
loop_
_entity_poly.entity_id
_entity_poly.type
_entity_poly.pdbx_seq_one_letter_code
_entity_poly.pdbx_strand_id
1 'polypeptide(L)' 'DEVDQYFYSIINELVELMIENPEEIRQCKELMFIVKYLEKMGDHATNIADWIVYTVTGSHAKYN' A
#
# COMPACT_ATOMS: atom_id res chain seq x y z
N ASP A 1 5.55 7.48 2.27
CA ASP A 1 6.14 6.93 1.05
C ASP A 1 5.28 7.27 -0.18
N GLU A 2 5.82 7.23 -1.40
CA GLU A 2 5.03 7.47 -2.64
C GLU A 2 3.90 6.43 -2.78
N VAL A 3 4.18 5.20 -2.36
CA VAL A 3 3.22 4.08 -2.32
C VAL A 3 2.03 4.37 -1.41
N ASP A 4 2.25 4.99 -0.24
CA ASP A 4 1.16 5.34 0.69
C ASP A 4 0.21 6.36 0.07
N GLN A 5 0.77 7.36 -0.63
CA GLN A 5 -0.03 8.40 -1.28
C GLN A 5 -0.92 7.80 -2.38
N TYR A 6 -0.37 6.90 -3.20
CA TYR A 6 -1.18 6.17 -4.18
C TYR A 6 -2.22 5.29 -3.53
N PHE A 7 -1.90 4.60 -2.43
CA PHE A 7 -2.86 3.81 -1.67
C PHE A 7 -4.08 4.66 -1.26
N TYR A 8 -3.85 5.82 -0.64
CA TYR A 8 -4.95 6.70 -0.23
C TYR A 8 -5.74 7.27 -1.42
N SER A 9 -5.05 7.68 -2.50
CA SER A 9 -5.72 8.20 -3.71
C SER A 9 -6.66 7.16 -4.32
N ILE A 10 -6.15 5.94 -4.53
CA ILE A 10 -6.93 4.86 -5.17
C ILE A 10 -8.12 4.45 -4.29
N ILE A 11 -7.95 4.40 -2.97
CA ILE A 11 -9.07 4.09 -2.07
C ILE A 11 -10.17 5.16 -2.16
N ASN A 12 -9.82 6.44 -2.23
CA ASN A 12 -10.80 7.51 -2.37
C ASN A 12 -11.54 7.44 -3.71
N GLU A 13 -10.81 7.22 -4.82
CA GLU A 13 -11.42 7.04 -6.14
C GLU A 13 -12.38 5.84 -6.19
N LEU A 14 -12.01 4.71 -5.56
CA LEU A 14 -12.87 3.53 -5.47
C LEU A 14 -14.13 3.82 -4.65
N VAL A 15 -14.04 4.61 -3.58
CA VAL A 15 -15.20 5.01 -2.77
C VAL A 15 -16.12 5.94 -3.56
N GLU A 16 -15.59 6.90 -4.31
CA GLU A 16 -16.37 7.76 -5.20
C GLU A 16 -17.10 6.94 -6.26
N LEU A 17 -16.42 5.98 -6.90
CA LEU A 17 -17.02 5.02 -7.83
C LEU A 17 -18.16 4.22 -7.22
N MET A 18 -18.02 3.76 -5.97
CA MET A 18 -19.08 3.05 -5.24
C MET A 18 -20.30 3.93 -4.95
N ILE A 19 -20.09 5.22 -4.71
CA ILE A 19 -21.17 6.20 -4.47
C ILE A 19 -21.91 6.48 -5.78
N GLU A 20 -21.18 6.65 -6.88
CA GLU A 20 -21.75 6.93 -8.20
C GLU A 20 -22.48 5.73 -8.80
N ASN A 21 -21.91 4.52 -8.66
CA ASN A 21 -22.42 3.29 -9.28
C ASN A 21 -22.53 2.15 -8.23
N PRO A 22 -23.64 2.07 -7.47
CA PRO A 22 -23.81 1.07 -6.40
C PRO A 22 -23.71 -0.39 -6.85
N GLU A 23 -23.99 -0.68 -8.12
CA GLU A 23 -23.82 -2.01 -8.73
C GLU A 23 -22.35 -2.48 -8.76
N GLU A 24 -21.39 -1.54 -8.80
CA GLU A 24 -19.95 -1.84 -8.86
C GLU A 24 -19.32 -2.04 -7.47
N ILE A 25 -20.08 -1.90 -6.38
CA ILE A 25 -19.58 -2.03 -5.00
C ILE A 25 -18.81 -3.33 -4.78
N ARG A 26 -19.29 -4.44 -5.35
CA ARG A 26 -18.62 -5.75 -5.19
C ARG A 26 -17.23 -5.74 -5.82
N GLN A 27 -17.10 -5.24 -7.05
CA GLN A 27 -15.83 -5.18 -7.76
C GLN A 27 -14.88 -4.19 -7.10
N CYS A 28 -15.36 -2.99 -6.76
CA CYS A 28 -14.55 -1.98 -6.08
C CYS A 28 -14.02 -2.50 -4.74
N LYS A 29 -14.80 -3.28 -3.99
CA LYS A 29 -14.39 -3.91 -2.73
C LYS A 29 -13.30 -4.96 -2.92
N GLU A 30 -13.32 -5.72 -4.02
CA GLU A 30 -12.23 -6.64 -4.36
C GLU A 30 -10.95 -5.87 -4.72
N LEU A 31 -11.06 -4.79 -5.49
CA LEU A 31 -9.93 -3.91 -5.82
C LEU A 31 -9.30 -3.27 -4.57
N MET A 32 -10.11 -2.83 -3.60
CA MET A 32 -9.59 -2.31 -2.32
C MET A 32 -8.69 -3.32 -1.60
N PHE A 33 -9.03 -4.61 -1.61
CA PHE A 33 -8.17 -5.63 -1.02
C PHE A 33 -6.86 -5.79 -1.79
N ILE A 34 -6.92 -5.81 -3.12
CA ILE A 34 -5.71 -5.90 -3.96
C ILE A 34 -4.77 -4.75 -3.65
N VAL A 35 -5.28 -3.52 -3.62
CA VAL A 35 -4.52 -2.31 -3.29
C VAL A 35 -3.92 -2.38 -1.89
N LYS A 36 -4.65 -2.92 -0.90
CA LYS A 36 -4.11 -3.14 0.45
C LYS A 36 -3.01 -4.20 0.50
N TYR A 37 -3.10 -5.25 -0.32
CA TYR A 37 -2.02 -6.24 -0.40
C TYR A 37 -0.77 -5.67 -1.05
N LEU A 38 -0.91 -4.80 -2.06
CA LEU A 38 0.22 -4.12 -2.68
C LEU A 38 0.96 -3.21 -1.70
N GLU A 39 0.25 -2.42 -0.89
CA GLU A 39 0.86 -1.59 0.15
C GLU A 39 1.65 -2.44 1.15
N LYS A 40 1.07 -3.54 1.65
CA LYS A 40 1.78 -4.46 2.56
C LYS A 40 3.02 -5.10 1.93
N MET A 41 2.98 -5.41 0.63
CA MET A 41 4.15 -5.94 -0.08
C MET A 41 5.27 -4.90 -0.18
N GLY A 42 4.92 -3.63 -0.42
CA GLY A 42 5.87 -2.51 -0.37
C GLY A 42 6.52 -2.37 1.01
N ASP A 43 5.69 -2.38 2.06
CA ASP A 43 6.15 -2.33 3.46
C ASP A 43 7.12 -3.48 3.80
N HIS A 44 6.80 -4.70 3.35
CA HIS A 44 7.70 -5.85 3.52
C HIS A 44 9.01 -5.71 2.75
N ALA A 45 8.98 -5.14 1.53
CA ALA A 45 10.18 -4.87 0.76
C ALA A 45 11.09 -3.85 1.46
N THR A 46 10.53 -2.77 2.00
CA THR A 46 11.26 -1.77 2.81
C THR A 46 11.89 -2.42 4.04
N ASN A 47 11.13 -3.22 4.79
CA ASN A 47 11.65 -3.94 5.94
C ASN A 47 12.83 -4.87 5.57
N ILE A 48 12.75 -5.60 4.45
CA ILE A 48 13.84 -6.46 3.98
C ILE A 48 15.08 -5.61 3.61
N ALA A 49 14.88 -4.48 2.93
CA ALA A 49 15.96 -3.56 2.59
C ALA A 49 16.68 -3.03 3.83
N ASP A 50 15.93 -2.63 4.87
CA ASP A 50 16.49 -2.19 6.15
C ASP A 50 17.34 -3.27 6.82
N TRP A 51 16.89 -4.54 6.77
CA TRP A 51 17.67 -5.67 7.28
C TRP A 51 18.98 -5.90 6.50
N ILE A 52 18.96 -5.73 5.18
CA ILE A 52 20.16 -5.83 4.35
C ILE A 52 21.16 -4.72 4.72
N VAL A 53 20.68 -3.47 4.84
CA VAL A 53 21.51 -2.33 5.26
C VAL A 53 22.10 -2.57 6.64
N TYR A 54 21.31 -3.08 7.59
CA TYR A 54 21.79 -3.43 8.92
C TYR A 54 22.89 -4.51 8.87
N THR A 55 22.72 -5.54 8.04
CA THR A 55 23.67 -6.65 7.91
C THR A 55 25.04 -6.17 7.42
N VAL A 56 25.07 -5.13 6.57
CA VAL A 56 26.30 -4.55 6.02
C VAL A 56 26.94 -3.53 6.97
N THR A 57 26.13 -2.70 7.62
CA THR A 57 26.61 -1.52 8.36
C THR A 57 26.65 -1.70 9.88
N GLY A 58 25.98 -2.73 10.41
CA GLY A 58 25.76 -2.92 11.85
C GLY A 58 24.84 -1.89 12.50
N SER A 59 24.26 -0.96 11.73
CA SER A 59 23.42 0.13 12.21
C SER A 59 22.02 0.03 11.63
N HIS A 60 21.00 0.07 12.49
CA HIS A 60 19.61 -0.04 12.04
C HIS A 60 19.09 1.37 11.72
N ALA A 61 19.16 1.75 10.45
CA ALA A 61 18.52 2.97 9.97
C ALA A 61 17.03 2.65 9.76
N LYS A 62 16.17 3.08 10.69
CA LYS A 62 14.74 3.19 10.38
C LYS A 62 14.55 4.45 9.54
N TYR A 63 14.15 4.28 8.29
CA TYR A 63 13.61 5.38 7.51
C TYR A 63 12.17 5.62 7.98
N ASN A 64 11.96 6.68 8.76
CA ASN A 64 10.65 7.19 9.15
C ASN A 64 10.25 8.34 8.24
#